data_AF-A0A345UXL8-F1
#
_entry.id   AF-A0A345UXL8-F1
#
_cell.length_a   1.000
_cell.length_b   1.000
_cell.length_c   1.000
_cell.angle_alpha   90.00
_cell.angle_beta   90.00
_cell.angle_gamma   90.00
#
_symmetry.space_group_name_H-M   'P 1'
#
loop_
_entity.id
_entity.type
_entity.pdbx_description
1 polymer ?
#
loop_
_entity_poly.entity_id
_entity_poly.type
_entity_poly.pdbx_seq_one_letter_code
_entity_poly.pdbx_strand_id
1 'polypeptide(L)'
;MARAGRQFSTTPTVQKHTRKILSFNQDAPIFSGSLATLLPQHASMRASHFFRFCVNVQMGCDVLERLLPAFDLTPSQAIEFDRATHQAGVGHRVKGAPAFNKTSDDIGQELATGVSHMDAAHFNNLGLKPDFLKPFNTLIKNSNGDLKTTLQTLQSYCVVYCSDTRLLPQRVNLKSEKILDDVHREVARNIFSNPDLISHPLISEFLINYYINYANTRIDGSFTADEKKTPMTPDCAMTMLYKPGYSDVKANLYDQLWPGVAFMIDEINQGLPPGIEKLEYDDYIGPGSTAGKPRSPEIQAMIDSFRDTQNPGEGDQRM
;
A
#
# COMPACT_ATOMS: atom_id res chain seq x y z
N MET A 1 -36.58 -50.80 -16.25
CA MET A 1 -37.23 -49.50 -16.01
C MET A 1 -36.60 -48.86 -14.77
N ALA A 2 -36.31 -47.55 -14.88
CA ALA A 2 -35.96 -46.55 -13.85
C ALA A 2 -34.66 -46.70 -13.00
N ARG A 3 -33.71 -45.80 -13.30
CA ARG A 3 -32.61 -45.31 -12.44
C ARG A 3 -33.15 -44.30 -11.40
N ALA A 4 -32.56 -44.28 -10.21
CA ALA A 4 -32.35 -43.09 -9.37
C ALA A 4 -31.22 -43.46 -8.39
N GLY A 5 -30.05 -42.81 -8.31
CA GLY A 5 -29.78 -41.38 -8.38
C GLY A 5 -29.21 -40.95 -7.03
N ARG A 6 -28.05 -41.49 -6.62
CA ARG A 6 -27.32 -41.00 -5.43
C ARG A 6 -26.73 -39.64 -5.75
N GLN A 7 -27.39 -38.58 -5.30
CA GLN A 7 -26.80 -37.25 -5.25
C GLN A 7 -25.76 -37.21 -4.13
N PHE A 8 -24.49 -37.21 -4.50
CA PHE A 8 -23.42 -36.76 -3.61
C PHE A 8 -23.48 -35.23 -3.57
N SER A 9 -24.11 -34.68 -2.54
CA SER A 9 -23.91 -33.29 -2.17
C SER A 9 -22.49 -33.15 -1.63
N THR A 10 -21.57 -32.78 -2.50
CA THR A 10 -20.26 -32.28 -2.10
C THR A 10 -20.43 -30.78 -1.88
N THR A 11 -20.93 -30.40 -0.71
CA THR A 11 -20.77 -29.01 -0.27
C THR A 11 -19.27 -28.80 -0.12
N PRO A 12 -18.62 -27.94 -0.93
CA PRO A 12 -17.19 -27.72 -0.79
C PRO A 12 -16.96 -27.14 0.60
N THR A 13 -16.20 -27.86 1.41
CA THR A 13 -15.71 -27.35 2.69
C THR A 13 -14.88 -26.12 2.36
N VAL A 14 -15.46 -24.93 2.52
CA VAL A 14 -14.72 -23.67 2.43
C VAL A 14 -13.66 -23.75 3.51
N GLN A 15 -12.43 -24.10 3.12
CA GLN A 15 -11.28 -23.93 3.99
C GLN A 15 -11.26 -22.45 4.34
N LYS A 16 -11.59 -22.14 5.60
CA LYS A 16 -11.38 -20.81 6.14
C LYS A 16 -9.88 -20.59 6.13
N HIS A 17 -9.36 -19.98 5.07
CA HIS A 17 -7.97 -19.50 5.06
C HIS A 17 -7.83 -18.54 6.25
N THR A 18 -7.14 -19.01 7.28
CA THR A 18 -6.74 -18.24 8.44
C THR A 18 -5.57 -17.36 8.03
N ARG A 19 -5.64 -16.06 8.34
CA ARG A 19 -4.53 -15.13 8.09
C ARG A 19 -3.30 -15.62 8.84
N LYS A 20 -2.13 -15.49 8.22
CA LYS A 20 -0.85 -15.79 8.87
C LYS A 20 -0.45 -14.60 9.74
N ILE A 21 -0.48 -14.80 11.06
CA ILE A 21 0.08 -13.82 12.01
C ILE A 21 1.59 -13.96 11.98
N LEU A 22 2.31 -12.87 11.72
CA LEU A 22 3.76 -12.86 11.75
C LEU A 22 4.23 -12.78 13.21
N SER A 23 5.29 -13.50 13.56
CA SER A 23 5.86 -13.53 14.91
C SER A 23 6.49 -12.19 15.34
N PHE A 24 6.62 -11.25 14.40
CA PHE A 24 7.20 -9.93 14.62
C PHE A 24 6.07 -8.93 14.88
N ASN A 25 5.88 -8.63 16.17
CA ASN A 25 5.16 -7.47 16.70
C ASN A 25 3.72 -7.72 17.20
N GLN A 26 3.60 -8.33 18.40
CA GLN A 26 2.33 -8.34 19.15
C GLN A 26 1.86 -6.92 19.53
N ASP A 27 2.77 -5.94 19.48
CA ASP A 27 2.53 -4.54 19.78
C ASP A 27 2.57 -3.71 18.49
N ALA A 28 1.57 -3.88 17.60
CA ALA A 28 1.44 -3.01 16.43
C ALA A 28 1.55 -1.55 16.90
N PRO A 29 2.41 -0.73 16.29
CA PRO A 29 2.72 0.55 16.91
C PRO A 29 1.46 1.42 16.91
N ILE A 30 1.19 1.99 18.07
CA ILE A 30 -0.01 2.78 18.30
C ILE A 30 0.18 4.16 17.65
N PHE A 31 -0.76 4.54 16.80
CA PHE A 31 -0.82 5.91 16.33
C PHE A 31 -1.52 6.79 17.34
N SER A 32 -0.78 7.72 17.96
CA SER A 32 -1.31 8.68 18.94
C SER A 32 -1.70 10.01 18.29
N GLY A 33 -2.60 10.73 18.95
CA GLY A 33 -3.13 12.01 18.49
C GLY A 33 -4.62 11.96 18.15
N SER A 34 -5.10 13.08 17.61
CA SER A 34 -6.48 13.22 17.18
C SER A 34 -6.71 12.56 15.81
N LEU A 35 -7.95 12.16 15.52
CA LEU A 35 -8.32 11.60 14.22
C LEU A 35 -8.04 12.56 13.07
N ALA A 36 -8.18 13.87 13.28
CA ALA A 36 -7.93 14.89 12.26
C ALA A 36 -6.47 14.95 11.80
N THR A 37 -5.51 14.60 12.66
CA THR A 37 -4.10 14.48 12.28
C THR A 37 -3.80 13.08 11.77
N LEU A 38 -4.36 12.07 12.42
CA LEU A 38 -3.98 10.69 12.15
C LEU A 38 -4.51 10.15 10.83
N LEU A 39 -5.80 10.32 10.54
CA LEU A 39 -6.43 9.68 9.38
C LEU A 39 -5.83 10.18 8.04
N PRO A 40 -5.44 11.46 7.88
CA PRO A 40 -4.65 11.89 6.74
C PRO A 40 -3.31 11.14 6.59
N GLN A 41 -2.55 11.02 7.68
CA GLN A 41 -1.27 10.31 7.67
C GLN A 41 -1.47 8.83 7.32
N HIS A 42 -2.50 8.21 7.89
CA HIS A 42 -2.85 6.84 7.58
C HIS A 42 -3.22 6.66 6.11
N ALA A 43 -4.01 7.58 5.53
CA ALA A 43 -4.33 7.57 4.09
C ALA A 43 -3.06 7.57 3.21
N SER A 44 -2.09 8.41 3.58
CA SER A 44 -0.81 8.53 2.87
C SER A 44 0.01 7.25 2.95
N MET A 45 0.13 6.68 4.16
CA MET A 45 0.80 5.39 4.34
C MET A 45 0.10 4.24 3.61
N ARG A 46 -1.24 4.23 3.57
CA ARG A 46 -2.01 3.23 2.81
C ARG A 46 -1.71 3.30 1.32
N ALA A 47 -1.69 4.50 0.74
CA ALA A 47 -1.34 4.69 -0.66
C ALA A 47 0.09 4.19 -0.96
N SER A 48 1.06 4.57 -0.13
CA SER A 48 2.45 4.13 -0.28
C SER A 48 2.60 2.61 -0.20
N HIS A 49 1.95 1.95 0.77
CA HIS A 49 1.96 0.50 0.89
C HIS A 49 1.29 -0.19 -0.29
N PHE A 50 0.17 0.34 -0.76
CA PHE A 50 -0.55 -0.18 -1.91
C PHE A 50 0.33 -0.23 -3.17
N PHE A 51 0.97 0.89 -3.52
CA PHE A 51 1.83 0.94 -4.71
C PHE A 51 3.08 0.08 -4.55
N ARG A 52 3.75 0.12 -3.39
CA ARG A 52 4.91 -0.74 -3.12
C ARG A 52 4.54 -2.22 -3.18
N PHE A 53 3.38 -2.62 -2.66
CA PHE A 53 2.91 -3.98 -2.79
C PHE A 53 2.72 -4.38 -4.26
N CYS A 54 2.05 -3.56 -5.05
CA CYS A 54 1.81 -3.85 -6.47
C CYS A 54 3.13 -3.99 -7.25
N VAL A 55 4.09 -3.08 -7.04
CA VAL A 55 5.41 -3.14 -7.67
C VAL A 55 6.14 -4.41 -7.28
N ASN A 56 6.18 -4.75 -5.99
CA ASN A 56 6.88 -5.94 -5.53
C ASN A 56 6.26 -7.24 -6.05
N VAL A 57 4.93 -7.30 -6.17
CA VAL A 57 4.27 -8.45 -6.80
C VAL A 57 4.65 -8.55 -8.28
N GLN A 58 4.64 -7.45 -9.03
CA GLN A 58 5.03 -7.44 -10.44
C GLN A 58 6.49 -7.87 -10.60
N MET A 59 7.42 -7.24 -9.88
CA MET A 59 8.84 -7.64 -9.86
C MET A 59 9.00 -9.12 -9.50
N GLY A 60 8.21 -9.61 -8.53
CA GLY A 60 8.18 -11.02 -8.15
C GLY A 60 7.76 -11.94 -9.30
N CYS A 61 6.70 -11.61 -10.03
CA CYS A 61 6.27 -12.34 -11.22
C CYS A 61 7.37 -12.34 -12.27
N ASP A 62 7.93 -11.18 -12.60
CA ASP A 62 8.89 -11.04 -13.69
C ASP A 62 10.22 -11.74 -13.37
N VAL A 63 10.67 -11.73 -12.11
CA VAL A 63 11.86 -12.49 -11.68
C VAL A 63 11.59 -13.99 -11.72
N LEU A 64 10.42 -14.44 -11.26
CA LEU A 64 10.08 -15.86 -11.27
C LEU A 64 9.94 -16.41 -12.69
N GLU A 65 9.33 -15.65 -13.61
CA GLU A 65 9.24 -16.01 -15.03
C GLU A 65 10.63 -16.21 -15.65
N ARG A 66 11.56 -15.29 -15.39
CA ARG A 66 12.94 -15.38 -15.90
C ARG A 66 13.73 -16.57 -15.33
N LEU A 67 13.42 -16.98 -14.09
CA LEU A 67 14.14 -18.08 -13.41
C LEU A 67 13.47 -19.45 -13.59
N LEU A 68 12.19 -19.49 -13.92
CA LEU A 68 11.39 -20.71 -14.00
C LEU A 68 10.58 -20.72 -15.31
N PRO A 69 10.99 -21.51 -16.32
CA PRO A 69 10.27 -21.57 -17.60
C PRO A 69 8.79 -22.01 -17.52
N ALA A 70 8.39 -22.60 -16.39
CA ALA A 70 7.01 -23.05 -16.14
C ALA A 70 6.21 -22.08 -15.26
N PHE A 71 6.76 -20.93 -14.87
CA PHE A 71 6.04 -19.91 -14.13
C PHE A 71 5.25 -19.02 -15.11
N ASP A 72 3.93 -18.97 -14.95
CA ASP A 72 3.00 -18.31 -15.87
C ASP A 72 1.99 -17.40 -15.14
N LEU A 73 2.21 -17.13 -13.85
CA LEU A 73 1.29 -16.30 -13.07
C LEU A 73 1.51 -14.82 -13.37
N THR A 74 0.46 -14.16 -13.83
CA THR A 74 0.37 -12.71 -13.89
C THR A 74 0.21 -12.10 -12.48
N PRO A 75 0.49 -10.80 -12.28
CA PRO A 75 0.28 -10.14 -10.99
C PRO A 75 -1.14 -10.28 -10.44
N SER A 76 -2.17 -10.22 -11.30
CA SER A 76 -3.57 -10.42 -10.88
C SER A 76 -3.84 -11.85 -10.38
N GLN A 77 -3.13 -12.84 -10.93
CA GLN A 77 -3.22 -14.22 -10.45
C GLN A 77 -2.43 -14.43 -9.15
N ALA A 78 -1.34 -13.68 -8.93
CA ALA A 78 -0.55 -13.72 -7.71
C ALA A 78 -1.24 -13.08 -6.48
N ILE A 79 -2.15 -12.14 -6.69
CA ILE A 79 -2.81 -11.37 -5.62
C ILE A 79 -4.08 -12.05 -5.11
N GLU A 80 -4.24 -12.08 -3.79
CA GLU A 80 -5.51 -12.28 -3.09
C GLU A 80 -6.19 -10.91 -2.89
N PHE A 81 -7.30 -10.68 -3.58
CA PHE A 81 -7.97 -9.38 -3.63
C PHE A 81 -8.97 -9.17 -2.51
N ASP A 82 -9.46 -10.24 -1.89
CA ASP A 82 -10.57 -10.11 -0.94
C ASP A 82 -10.09 -9.64 0.43
N ARG A 83 -8.82 -9.93 0.78
CA ARG A 83 -8.25 -9.64 2.10
C ARG A 83 -6.73 -9.74 2.13
N ALA A 84 -6.15 -9.07 3.11
CA ALA A 84 -4.78 -9.35 3.54
C ALA A 84 -4.65 -10.81 4.03
N THR A 85 -3.60 -11.47 3.57
CA THR A 85 -3.25 -12.86 3.93
C THR A 85 -2.27 -12.92 5.08
N HIS A 86 -1.55 -11.82 5.32
CA HIS A 86 -0.57 -11.66 6.39
C HIS A 86 -1.02 -10.53 7.30
N GLN A 87 -0.57 -10.58 8.56
CA GLN A 87 -0.86 -9.53 9.53
C GLN A 87 0.26 -9.51 10.58
N ALA A 88 0.91 -8.37 10.75
CA ALA A 88 1.95 -8.16 11.75
C ALA A 88 1.34 -7.90 13.14
N GLY A 89 0.52 -6.86 13.25
CA GLY A 89 -0.12 -6.47 14.51
C GLY A 89 -1.43 -7.17 14.83
N VAL A 90 -1.78 -7.26 16.11
CA VAL A 90 -3.07 -7.81 16.58
C VAL A 90 -3.83 -6.75 17.36
N GLY A 91 -5.15 -6.65 17.11
CA GLY A 91 -6.03 -5.78 17.90
C GLY A 91 -6.10 -6.20 19.36
N HIS A 92 -6.47 -5.29 20.25
CA HIS A 92 -6.56 -5.57 21.67
C HIS A 92 -7.82 -4.98 22.31
N ARG A 93 -8.12 -5.46 23.51
CA ARG A 93 -9.25 -5.00 24.34
C ARG A 93 -8.74 -4.67 25.74
N VAL A 94 -8.94 -3.43 26.20
CA VAL A 94 -8.49 -2.99 27.52
C VAL A 94 -9.69 -2.81 28.44
N LYS A 95 -9.76 -3.62 29.50
CA LYS A 95 -10.79 -3.48 30.53
C LYS A 95 -10.55 -2.21 31.35
N GLY A 96 -11.59 -1.40 31.54
CA GLY A 96 -11.52 -0.16 32.32
C GLY A 96 -11.09 1.08 31.53
N ALA A 97 -10.64 0.93 30.28
CA ALA A 97 -10.44 2.05 29.37
C ALA A 97 -11.79 2.59 28.85
N PRO A 98 -11.89 3.88 28.51
CA PRO A 98 -13.12 4.47 27.96
C PRO A 98 -13.51 3.85 26.61
N ALA A 99 -14.79 3.86 26.27
CA ALA A 99 -15.23 3.54 24.92
C ALA A 99 -14.90 4.69 23.96
N PHE A 100 -14.74 4.40 22.67
CA PHE A 100 -14.60 5.45 21.66
C PHE A 100 -15.90 6.28 21.59
N ASN A 101 -15.78 7.61 21.68
CA ASN A 101 -16.92 8.52 21.70
C ASN A 101 -17.49 8.72 20.28
N LYS A 102 -18.35 7.80 19.87
CA LYS A 102 -18.99 7.81 18.53
C LYS A 102 -20.03 8.93 18.34
N THR A 103 -20.35 9.69 19.38
CA THR A 103 -21.35 10.78 19.36
C THR A 103 -20.71 12.14 19.59
N SER A 104 -19.38 12.25 19.44
CA SER A 104 -18.68 13.53 19.55
C SER A 104 -19.17 14.51 18.50
N ASP A 105 -19.44 15.74 18.92
CA ASP A 105 -19.79 16.85 18.01
C ASP A 105 -18.58 17.27 17.16
N ASP A 106 -17.36 16.98 17.63
CA ASP A 106 -16.11 17.16 16.88
C ASP A 106 -15.32 15.84 16.84
N ILE A 107 -15.78 14.94 15.97
CA ILE A 107 -15.14 13.63 15.77
C ILE A 107 -13.67 13.74 15.36
N GLY A 108 -13.25 14.87 14.78
CA GLY A 108 -11.86 15.10 14.38
C GLY A 108 -10.92 15.23 15.57
N GLN A 109 -11.39 15.75 16.70
CA GLN A 109 -10.58 15.91 17.92
C GLN A 109 -10.58 14.68 18.83
N GLU A 110 -11.42 13.69 18.55
CA GLU A 110 -11.39 12.42 19.27
C GLU A 110 -10.02 11.76 19.13
N LEU A 111 -9.54 11.20 20.24
CA LEU A 111 -8.25 10.53 20.27
C LEU A 111 -8.34 9.17 19.59
N ALA A 112 -7.34 8.86 18.77
CA ALA A 112 -7.21 7.54 18.15
C ALA A 112 -6.77 6.45 19.14
N THR A 113 -6.43 6.80 20.37
CA THR A 113 -5.80 5.92 21.37
C THR A 113 -6.48 5.99 22.72
N GLY A 114 -6.13 5.06 23.61
CA GLY A 114 -6.64 5.07 24.98
C GLY A 114 -8.10 4.60 25.07
N VAL A 115 -8.62 3.99 24.00
CA VAL A 115 -9.97 3.41 23.98
C VAL A 115 -9.93 1.91 24.25
N SER A 116 -11.02 1.40 24.80
CA SER A 116 -11.17 -0.01 25.21
C SER A 116 -11.11 -1.01 24.05
N HIS A 117 -11.33 -0.59 22.81
CA HIS A 117 -11.43 -1.47 21.65
C HIS A 117 -10.59 -0.94 20.47
N MET A 118 -9.43 -1.56 20.25
CA MET A 118 -8.51 -1.25 19.17
C MET A 118 -8.40 -2.43 18.21
N ASP A 119 -8.51 -2.19 16.90
CA ASP A 119 -8.33 -3.21 15.87
C ASP A 119 -7.08 -2.91 15.03
N ALA A 120 -6.46 -3.98 14.53
CA ALA A 120 -5.37 -3.86 13.56
C ALA A 120 -5.95 -3.48 12.20
N ALA A 121 -5.68 -2.26 11.76
CA ALA A 121 -5.99 -1.72 10.46
C ALA A 121 -4.81 -1.94 9.52
N HIS A 122 -5.07 -2.52 8.34
CA HIS A 122 -4.04 -2.81 7.36
C HIS A 122 -3.62 -1.57 6.60
N PHE A 123 -2.33 -1.40 6.33
CA PHE A 123 -1.94 -0.39 5.34
C PHE A 123 -2.29 -0.80 3.91
N ASN A 124 -2.42 -2.10 3.66
CA ASN A 124 -2.85 -2.66 2.39
C ASN A 124 -3.68 -3.91 2.67
N ASN A 125 -4.93 -3.93 2.22
CA ASN A 125 -5.83 -5.07 2.46
C ASN A 125 -5.79 -6.11 1.33
N LEU A 126 -4.76 -6.10 0.49
CA LEU A 126 -4.48 -7.16 -0.47
C LEU A 126 -3.57 -8.22 0.16
N GLY A 127 -3.57 -9.42 -0.40
CA GLY A 127 -2.74 -10.53 0.05
C GLY A 127 -2.02 -11.23 -1.10
N LEU A 128 -1.23 -12.25 -0.77
CA LEU A 128 -0.50 -13.08 -1.72
C LEU A 128 -1.10 -14.48 -1.75
N LYS A 129 -1.34 -15.01 -2.95
CA LYS A 129 -1.83 -16.39 -3.10
C LYS A 129 -0.71 -17.39 -2.78
N PRO A 130 -1.04 -18.58 -2.22
CA PRO A 130 -0.07 -19.64 -1.99
C PRO A 130 0.70 -20.06 -3.26
N ASP A 131 0.04 -20.06 -4.42
CA ASP A 131 0.62 -20.45 -5.70
C ASP A 131 1.71 -19.49 -6.18
N PHE A 132 1.66 -18.21 -5.76
CA PHE A 132 2.74 -17.25 -5.99
C PHE A 132 3.92 -17.46 -5.02
N LEU A 133 3.64 -17.78 -3.75
CA LEU A 133 4.67 -17.96 -2.73
C LEU A 133 5.44 -19.29 -2.86
N LYS A 134 4.81 -20.33 -3.41
CA LYS A 134 5.39 -21.67 -3.53
C LYS A 134 6.63 -21.70 -4.47
N PRO A 135 6.64 -21.07 -5.65
CA PRO A 135 7.82 -20.90 -6.48
C PRO A 135 8.99 -20.24 -5.75
N PHE A 136 8.75 -19.12 -5.04
CA PHE A 136 9.77 -18.47 -4.20
C PHE A 136 10.39 -19.45 -3.20
N ASN A 137 9.55 -20.12 -2.41
CA ASN A 137 10.04 -21.06 -1.38
C ASN A 137 10.86 -22.20 -1.99
N THR A 138 10.47 -22.66 -3.18
CA THR A 138 11.17 -23.74 -3.88
C THR A 138 12.53 -23.28 -4.37
N LEU A 139 12.61 -22.11 -5.03
CA LEU A 139 13.87 -21.54 -5.48
C LEU A 139 14.80 -21.22 -4.30
N ILE A 140 14.31 -20.51 -3.27
CA ILE A 140 15.11 -20.17 -2.07
C ILE A 140 15.72 -21.41 -1.40
N LYS A 141 14.98 -22.52 -1.37
CA LYS A 141 15.48 -23.79 -0.81
C LYS A 141 16.60 -24.39 -1.65
N ASN A 142 16.56 -24.22 -2.97
CA ASN A 142 17.47 -24.84 -3.93
C ASN A 142 18.60 -23.90 -4.40
N SER A 143 18.52 -22.61 -4.08
CA SER A 143 19.55 -21.61 -4.38
C SER A 143 20.56 -21.45 -3.24
N ASN A 144 21.70 -20.82 -3.54
CA ASN A 144 22.72 -20.44 -2.57
C ASN A 144 23.24 -19.02 -2.88
N GLY A 145 24.13 -18.50 -2.02
CA GLY A 145 24.79 -17.21 -2.20
C GLY A 145 23.83 -16.05 -2.47
N ASP A 146 24.23 -15.17 -3.38
CA ASP A 146 23.55 -13.91 -3.68
C ASP A 146 22.13 -14.12 -4.23
N LEU A 147 21.92 -15.15 -5.06
CA LEU A 147 20.59 -15.48 -5.58
C LEU A 147 19.62 -15.83 -4.45
N LYS A 148 20.06 -16.63 -3.48
CA LYS A 148 19.20 -17.00 -2.34
C LYS A 148 18.80 -15.77 -1.55
N THR A 149 19.77 -14.91 -1.21
CA THR A 149 19.53 -13.66 -0.48
C THR A 149 18.55 -12.77 -1.23
N THR A 150 18.76 -12.60 -2.54
CA THR A 150 17.92 -11.77 -3.41
C THR A 150 16.48 -12.25 -3.47
N LEU A 151 16.26 -13.56 -3.62
CA LEU A 151 14.92 -14.14 -3.61
C LEU A 151 14.23 -14.01 -2.24
N GLN A 152 14.99 -14.14 -1.14
CA GLN A 152 14.48 -13.92 0.21
C GLN A 152 14.10 -12.45 0.42
N THR A 153 14.90 -11.51 -0.07
CA THR A 153 14.63 -10.08 -0.02
C THR A 153 13.37 -9.73 -0.82
N LEU A 154 13.26 -10.18 -2.07
CA LEU A 154 12.08 -9.94 -2.91
C LEU A 154 10.80 -10.52 -2.30
N GLN A 155 10.86 -11.78 -1.83
CA GLN A 155 9.74 -12.40 -1.12
C GLN A 155 9.36 -11.59 0.13
N SER A 156 10.35 -11.09 0.88
CA SER A 156 10.12 -10.29 2.07
C SER A 156 9.45 -8.96 1.74
N TYR A 157 9.84 -8.28 0.66
CA TYR A 157 9.16 -7.06 0.22
C TYR A 157 7.68 -7.32 -0.11
N CYS A 158 7.36 -8.39 -0.84
CA CYS A 158 5.97 -8.79 -1.12
C CYS A 158 5.17 -8.99 0.19
N VAL A 159 5.75 -9.66 1.18
CA VAL A 159 5.06 -9.99 2.44
C VAL A 159 4.91 -8.77 3.34
N VAL A 160 5.95 -7.95 3.50
CA VAL A 160 5.96 -6.80 4.41
C VAL A 160 4.81 -5.84 4.06
N TYR A 161 4.69 -5.44 2.80
CA TYR A 161 3.70 -4.45 2.38
C TYR A 161 2.24 -4.94 2.37
N CYS A 162 1.97 -6.25 2.51
CA CYS A 162 0.62 -6.77 2.76
C CYS A 162 0.37 -7.19 4.23
N SER A 163 1.42 -7.15 5.06
CA SER A 163 1.33 -7.57 6.46
C SER A 163 1.27 -6.42 7.44
N ASP A 164 1.81 -5.25 7.07
CA ASP A 164 1.95 -4.13 8.01
C ASP A 164 0.58 -3.57 8.40
N THR A 165 0.42 -3.40 9.72
CA THR A 165 -0.82 -2.95 10.33
C THR A 165 -0.55 -1.95 11.45
N ARG A 166 -1.58 -1.16 11.77
CA ARG A 166 -1.56 -0.23 12.88
C ARG A 166 -2.83 -0.33 13.69
N LEU A 167 -2.74 0.05 14.95
CA LEU A 167 -3.90 0.05 15.83
C LEU A 167 -4.71 1.32 15.62
N LEU A 168 -5.98 1.13 15.27
CA LEU A 168 -7.01 2.17 15.25
C LEU A 168 -8.17 1.81 16.16
N PRO A 169 -8.98 2.79 16.61
CA PRO A 169 -10.25 2.49 17.24
C PRO A 169 -11.08 1.58 16.33
N GLN A 170 -11.66 0.53 16.90
CA GLN A 170 -12.50 -0.41 16.14
C GLN A 170 -13.59 0.31 15.31
N ARG A 171 -14.09 1.44 15.80
CA ARG A 171 -15.10 2.25 15.09
C ARG A 171 -14.61 2.74 13.71
N VAL A 172 -13.34 3.16 13.60
CA VAL A 172 -12.72 3.56 12.33
C VAL A 172 -12.66 2.35 11.39
N ASN A 173 -12.26 1.19 11.94
CA ASN A 173 -12.05 -0.04 11.17
C ASN A 173 -13.35 -0.67 10.61
N LEU A 174 -14.51 -0.40 11.24
CA LEU A 174 -15.77 -1.03 10.86
C LEU A 174 -16.44 -0.45 9.60
N LYS A 175 -16.15 0.81 9.25
CA LYS A 175 -16.76 1.49 8.09
C LYS A 175 -15.72 2.23 7.23
N SER A 176 -14.98 3.19 7.80
CA SER A 176 -14.03 4.01 7.03
C SER A 176 -12.95 3.15 6.37
N GLU A 177 -12.31 2.25 7.13
CA GLU A 177 -11.28 1.37 6.56
C GLU A 177 -11.84 0.41 5.51
N LYS A 178 -13.07 -0.09 5.66
CA LYS A 178 -13.68 -0.96 4.65
C LYS A 178 -13.86 -0.28 3.29
N ILE A 179 -14.18 1.02 3.29
CA ILE A 179 -14.26 1.81 2.04
C ILE A 179 -12.88 1.83 1.37
N LEU A 180 -11.81 1.98 2.14
CA LEU A 180 -10.44 2.02 1.61
C LEU A 180 -9.91 0.65 1.21
N ASP A 181 -10.35 -0.41 1.90
CA ASP A 181 -10.08 -1.79 1.53
C ASP A 181 -10.71 -2.10 0.16
N ASP A 182 -11.93 -1.62 -0.10
CA ASP A 182 -12.58 -1.74 -1.40
C ASP A 182 -11.87 -0.92 -2.48
N VAL A 183 -11.32 0.26 -2.13
CA VAL A 183 -10.45 1.03 -3.06
C VAL A 183 -9.24 0.22 -3.46
N HIS A 184 -8.53 -0.40 -2.51
CA HIS A 184 -7.35 -1.24 -2.82
C HIS A 184 -7.72 -2.41 -3.70
N ARG A 185 -8.82 -3.11 -3.38
CA ARG A 185 -9.32 -4.24 -4.17
C ARG A 185 -9.59 -3.84 -5.62
N GLU A 186 -10.38 -2.79 -5.83
CA GLU A 186 -10.83 -2.39 -7.16
C GLU A 186 -9.71 -1.75 -7.97
N VAL A 187 -8.89 -0.87 -7.36
CA VAL A 187 -7.77 -0.25 -8.07
C VAL A 187 -6.74 -1.31 -8.47
N ALA A 188 -6.40 -2.27 -7.61
CA ALA A 188 -5.47 -3.33 -7.98
C ALA A 188 -5.99 -4.24 -9.11
N ARG A 189 -7.30 -4.55 -9.11
CA ARG A 189 -7.93 -5.26 -10.24
C ARG A 189 -7.78 -4.46 -11.54
N ASN A 190 -8.05 -3.15 -11.47
CA ASN A 190 -8.04 -2.31 -12.65
C ASN A 190 -6.62 -2.15 -13.21
N ILE A 191 -5.60 -1.86 -12.39
CA ILE A 191 -4.22 -1.70 -12.88
C ILE A 191 -3.64 -2.99 -13.48
N PHE A 192 -4.07 -4.18 -13.04
CA PHE A 192 -3.58 -5.46 -13.55
C PHE A 192 -4.54 -6.19 -14.51
N SER A 193 -5.64 -5.56 -14.94
CA SER A 193 -6.60 -6.21 -15.85
C SER A 193 -7.27 -5.27 -16.84
N ASN A 194 -7.20 -3.94 -16.64
CA ASN A 194 -7.70 -2.97 -17.61
C ASN A 194 -6.59 -2.65 -18.65
N PRO A 195 -6.81 -2.91 -19.95
CA PRO A 195 -5.85 -2.58 -21.01
C PRO A 195 -5.39 -1.12 -21.03
N ASP A 196 -6.25 -0.19 -20.62
CA ASP A 196 -5.95 1.25 -20.59
C ASP A 196 -5.02 1.63 -19.42
N LEU A 197 -4.89 0.76 -18.42
CA LEU A 197 -4.09 1.03 -17.22
C LEU A 197 -2.83 0.15 -17.17
N ILE A 198 -2.90 -1.09 -17.64
CA ILE A 198 -1.81 -2.08 -17.54
C ILE A 198 -0.57 -1.68 -18.34
N SER A 199 -0.73 -0.84 -19.36
CA SER A 199 0.37 -0.31 -20.17
C SER A 199 1.16 0.81 -19.49
N HIS A 200 0.70 1.28 -18.34
CA HIS A 200 1.37 2.33 -17.58
C HIS A 200 2.25 1.72 -16.47
N PRO A 201 3.47 2.24 -16.28
CA PRO A 201 4.29 1.85 -15.15
C PRO A 201 3.59 2.16 -13.82
N LEU A 202 3.68 1.22 -12.87
CA LEU A 202 2.98 1.27 -11.58
C LEU A 202 3.29 2.55 -10.79
N ILE A 203 4.54 3.01 -10.83
CA ILE A 203 4.95 4.28 -10.24
C ILE A 203 4.90 5.35 -11.33
N SER A 204 3.73 5.94 -11.53
CA SER A 204 3.52 7.05 -12.44
C SER A 204 2.48 8.01 -11.88
N GLU A 205 2.56 9.28 -12.27
CA GLU A 205 1.54 10.25 -11.89
C GLU A 205 0.15 9.84 -12.35
N PHE A 206 0.06 9.22 -13.52
CA PHE A 206 -1.20 8.76 -14.08
C PHE A 206 -1.90 7.77 -13.14
N LEU A 207 -1.21 6.70 -12.72
CA LEU A 207 -1.81 5.70 -11.83
C LEU A 207 -1.98 6.21 -10.39
N ILE A 208 -1.09 7.07 -9.89
CA ILE A 208 -1.26 7.73 -8.59
C ILE A 208 -2.52 8.61 -8.59
N ASN A 209 -2.72 9.42 -9.63
CA ASN A 209 -3.92 10.24 -9.78
C ASN A 209 -5.17 9.39 -9.93
N TYR A 210 -5.10 8.29 -10.68
CA TYR A 210 -6.20 7.33 -10.81
C TYR A 210 -6.60 6.78 -9.43
N TYR A 211 -5.64 6.29 -8.63
CA TYR A 211 -5.87 5.80 -7.28
C TYR A 211 -6.54 6.85 -6.38
N ILE A 212 -6.02 8.09 -6.38
CA ILE A 212 -6.54 9.18 -5.54
C ILE A 212 -7.96 9.57 -5.95
N ASN A 213 -8.21 9.70 -7.25
CA ASN A 213 -9.53 10.06 -7.76
C ASN A 213 -10.55 8.96 -7.43
N TYR A 214 -10.17 7.69 -7.59
CA TYR A 214 -11.01 6.55 -7.21
C TYR A 214 -11.31 6.55 -5.71
N ALA A 215 -10.29 6.77 -4.86
CA ALA A 215 -10.44 6.85 -3.42
C ALA A 215 -11.40 7.96 -2.98
N ASN A 216 -11.22 9.18 -3.50
CA ASN A 216 -12.11 10.31 -3.20
C ASN A 216 -13.54 10.05 -3.68
N THR A 217 -13.70 9.48 -4.87
CA THR A 217 -15.01 9.13 -5.43
C THR A 217 -15.70 8.08 -4.57
N ARG A 218 -14.96 7.07 -4.08
CA ARG A 218 -15.50 6.05 -3.18
C ARG A 218 -15.89 6.61 -1.82
N ILE A 219 -15.08 7.48 -1.23
CA ILE A 219 -15.44 8.16 0.03
C ILE A 219 -16.72 8.96 -0.18
N ASP A 220 -16.77 9.80 -1.22
CA ASP A 220 -17.93 10.64 -1.49
C ASP A 220 -19.17 9.79 -1.83
N GLY A 221 -19.01 8.69 -2.56
CA GLY A 221 -20.11 7.79 -2.94
C GLY A 221 -20.64 6.89 -1.82
N SER A 222 -19.94 6.77 -0.70
CA SER A 222 -20.30 5.82 0.38
C SER A 222 -21.33 6.35 1.38
N PHE A 223 -21.77 7.61 1.23
CA PHE A 223 -22.71 8.26 2.14
C PHE A 223 -23.87 8.90 1.38
N THR A 224 -25.06 8.80 1.97
CA THR A 224 -26.28 9.45 1.48
C THR A 224 -26.18 10.98 1.57
N ALA A 225 -27.06 11.68 0.86
CA ALA A 225 -27.15 13.14 0.97
C ALA A 225 -27.46 13.60 2.41
N ASP A 226 -28.30 12.84 3.14
CA ASP A 226 -28.65 13.15 4.52
C ASP A 226 -27.47 12.95 5.47
N GLU A 227 -26.67 11.90 5.31
CA GLU A 227 -25.48 11.66 6.14
C GLU A 227 -24.40 12.75 5.99
N LYS A 228 -24.42 13.47 4.86
CA LYS A 228 -23.50 14.56 4.50
C LYS A 228 -23.99 15.95 4.91
N LYS A 229 -25.26 16.11 5.32
CA LYS A 229 -25.80 17.40 5.79
C LYS A 229 -25.03 17.86 7.02
N THR A 230 -24.96 19.17 7.26
CA THR A 230 -24.27 19.73 8.44
C THR A 230 -25.19 19.75 9.66
N PRO A 231 -24.76 19.26 10.84
CA PRO A 231 -23.50 18.54 11.07
C PRO A 231 -23.54 17.13 10.46
N MET A 232 -22.42 16.72 9.84
CA MET A 232 -22.30 15.40 9.23
C MET A 232 -22.49 14.31 10.28
N THR A 233 -22.99 13.15 9.86
CA THR A 233 -22.96 11.97 10.74
C THR A 233 -21.51 11.63 11.14
N PRO A 234 -21.27 11.09 12.36
CA PRO A 234 -19.92 10.80 12.83
C PRO A 234 -19.10 9.92 11.88
N ASP A 235 -19.73 8.93 11.23
CA ASP A 235 -19.06 8.07 10.25
C ASP A 235 -18.66 8.82 8.97
N CYS A 236 -19.51 9.73 8.49
CA CYS A 236 -19.21 10.56 7.34
C CYS A 236 -18.06 11.51 7.67
N ALA A 237 -18.18 12.25 8.78
CA ALA A 237 -17.16 13.18 9.24
C ALA A 237 -15.79 12.50 9.42
N MET A 238 -15.75 11.35 10.09
CA MET A 238 -14.53 10.57 10.30
C MET A 238 -13.91 10.09 8.98
N THR A 239 -14.72 9.62 8.03
CA THR A 239 -14.21 9.14 6.72
C THR A 239 -13.70 10.28 5.86
N MET A 240 -14.31 11.47 5.94
CA MET A 240 -13.85 12.66 5.22
C MET A 240 -12.44 13.11 5.65
N LEU A 241 -12.00 12.77 6.87
CA LEU A 241 -10.66 13.08 7.36
C LEU A 241 -9.52 12.37 6.58
N TYR A 242 -9.81 11.35 5.76
CA TYR A 242 -8.79 10.75 4.89
C TYR A 242 -8.45 11.62 3.67
N LYS A 243 -9.38 12.47 3.22
CA LYS A 243 -9.23 13.24 1.97
C LYS A 243 -8.03 14.19 1.98
N PRO A 244 -7.72 14.94 3.06
CA PRO A 244 -6.50 15.74 3.14
C PRO A 244 -5.22 14.92 2.95
N GLY A 245 -5.20 13.67 3.42
CA GLY A 245 -4.09 12.75 3.20
C GLY A 245 -3.89 12.43 1.72
N TYR A 246 -4.97 12.27 0.95
CA TYR A 246 -4.85 12.06 -0.50
C TYR A 246 -4.38 13.29 -1.28
N SER A 247 -4.60 14.51 -0.76
CA SER A 247 -3.98 15.71 -1.32
C SER A 247 -2.46 15.69 -1.14
N ASP A 248 -1.97 15.26 0.03
CA ASP A 248 -0.53 15.04 0.28
C ASP A 248 0.05 13.96 -0.64
N VAL A 249 -0.64 12.82 -0.77
CA VAL A 249 -0.26 11.74 -1.68
C VAL A 249 -0.12 12.26 -3.12
N LYS A 250 -1.09 13.04 -3.60
CA LYS A 250 -1.05 13.62 -4.94
C LYS A 250 0.21 14.45 -5.17
N ALA A 251 0.62 15.20 -4.16
CA ALA A 251 1.74 16.11 -4.26
C ALA A 251 3.09 15.42 -4.09
N ASN A 252 3.18 14.34 -3.31
CA ASN A 252 4.46 13.84 -2.81
C ASN A 252 4.75 12.36 -3.13
N LEU A 253 3.73 11.55 -3.46
CA LEU A 253 3.91 10.10 -3.45
C LEU A 253 4.89 9.63 -4.52
N TYR A 254 4.90 10.22 -5.72
CA TYR A 254 5.84 9.84 -6.77
C TYR A 254 7.29 9.96 -6.29
N ASP A 255 7.67 11.14 -5.78
CA ASP A 255 9.03 11.42 -5.28
C ASP A 255 9.41 10.53 -4.09
N GLN A 256 8.43 10.11 -3.29
CA GLN A 256 8.65 9.19 -2.16
C GLN A 256 8.82 7.73 -2.59
N LEU A 257 8.19 7.33 -3.68
CA LEU A 257 8.22 5.94 -4.17
C LEU A 257 9.42 5.70 -5.09
N TRP A 258 9.68 6.62 -6.02
CA TRP A 258 10.65 6.43 -7.08
C TRP A 258 12.04 6.00 -6.60
N PRO A 259 12.71 6.71 -5.67
CA PRO A 259 14.06 6.31 -5.23
C PRO A 259 14.07 4.95 -4.54
N GLY A 260 13.01 4.66 -3.77
CA GLY A 260 12.88 3.40 -3.05
C GLY A 260 12.69 2.22 -3.99
N VAL A 261 11.89 2.38 -5.05
CA VAL A 261 11.68 1.34 -6.06
C VAL A 261 12.91 1.16 -6.94
N ALA A 262 13.59 2.23 -7.34
CA ALA A 262 14.84 2.16 -8.08
C ALA A 262 15.92 1.39 -7.29
N PHE A 263 16.05 1.67 -5.99
CA PHE A 263 16.96 0.92 -5.11
C PHE A 263 16.60 -0.58 -5.03
N MET A 264 15.31 -0.92 -4.92
CA MET A 264 14.88 -2.32 -4.92
C MET A 264 15.26 -3.01 -6.24
N ILE A 265 15.02 -2.36 -7.38
CA ILE A 265 15.39 -2.88 -8.71
C ILE A 265 16.90 -3.16 -8.78
N ASP A 266 17.73 -2.22 -8.31
CA ASP A 266 19.19 -2.39 -8.27
C ASP A 266 19.63 -3.55 -7.40
N GLU A 267 19.08 -3.63 -6.19
CA GLU A 267 19.36 -4.70 -5.24
C GLU A 267 19.01 -6.07 -5.84
N ILE A 268 17.86 -6.19 -6.49
CA ILE A 268 17.45 -7.42 -7.16
C ILE A 268 18.39 -7.75 -8.33
N ASN A 269 18.66 -6.77 -9.21
CA ASN A 269 19.52 -6.96 -10.38
C ASN A 269 20.95 -7.39 -10.04
N GLN A 270 21.48 -6.98 -8.88
CA GLN A 270 22.82 -7.35 -8.44
C GLN A 270 22.94 -8.83 -8.07
N GLY A 271 21.87 -9.46 -7.58
CA GLY A 271 21.90 -10.86 -7.19
C GLY A 271 21.29 -11.83 -8.21
N LEU A 272 20.86 -11.33 -9.37
CA LEU A 272 20.46 -12.19 -10.49
C LEU A 272 21.69 -12.87 -11.12
N PRO A 273 21.59 -14.15 -11.52
CA PRO A 273 22.70 -14.87 -12.16
C PRO A 273 23.09 -14.25 -13.51
N PRO A 274 24.36 -14.39 -13.93
CA PRO A 274 24.77 -14.01 -15.29
C PRO A 274 23.92 -14.71 -16.36
N GLY A 275 23.52 -13.95 -17.38
CA GLY A 275 22.69 -14.46 -18.49
C GLY A 275 21.19 -14.37 -18.24
N ILE A 276 20.76 -13.99 -17.04
CA ILE A 276 19.36 -13.59 -16.78
C ILE A 276 19.21 -12.11 -17.15
N GLU A 277 18.17 -11.80 -17.91
CA GLU A 277 17.81 -10.43 -18.25
C GLU A 277 17.49 -9.64 -16.98
N LYS A 278 17.96 -8.39 -16.95
CA LYS A 278 17.75 -7.50 -15.81
C LYS A 278 16.34 -6.92 -15.82
N LEU A 279 15.89 -6.48 -14.65
CA LEU A 279 14.73 -5.62 -14.52
C LEU A 279 15.06 -4.23 -15.05
N GLU A 280 14.22 -3.71 -15.94
CA GLU A 280 14.36 -2.36 -16.49
C GLU A 280 13.50 -1.39 -15.66
N TYR A 281 14.02 -0.18 -15.39
CA TYR A 281 13.29 0.78 -14.57
C TYR A 281 11.96 1.21 -15.18
N ASP A 282 11.92 1.36 -16.51
CA ASP A 282 10.76 1.86 -17.26
C ASP A 282 9.56 0.91 -17.19
N ASP A 283 9.76 -0.36 -16.82
CA ASP A 283 8.67 -1.33 -16.60
C ASP A 283 7.86 -1.03 -15.31
N TYR A 284 8.47 -0.31 -14.37
CA TYR A 284 7.91 -0.06 -13.03
C TYR A 284 7.74 1.42 -12.72
N ILE A 285 8.59 2.27 -13.31
CA ILE A 285 8.69 3.69 -13.05
C ILE A 285 8.43 4.44 -14.36
N GLY A 286 7.36 5.22 -14.38
CA GLY A 286 7.03 6.09 -15.50
C GLY A 286 7.59 7.50 -15.33
N PRO A 287 7.36 8.37 -16.32
CA PRO A 287 7.73 9.77 -16.21
C PRO A 287 7.06 10.40 -14.99
N GLY A 288 7.88 10.99 -14.13
CA GLY A 288 7.41 11.88 -13.07
C GLY A 288 7.06 13.23 -13.66
N SER A 289 6.27 14.02 -12.93
CA SER A 289 6.18 15.43 -13.25
C SER A 289 7.53 16.09 -12.99
N THR A 290 8.14 16.56 -14.09
CA THR A 290 9.22 17.55 -14.04
C THR A 290 8.71 18.94 -13.66
N ALA A 291 7.44 19.10 -13.26
CA ALA A 291 7.05 20.27 -12.49
C ALA A 291 7.70 20.13 -11.11
N GLY A 292 9.01 20.36 -11.07
CA GLY A 292 9.73 20.68 -9.86
C GLY A 292 8.85 21.69 -9.15
N LYS A 293 8.34 21.28 -7.99
CA LYS A 293 7.57 22.19 -7.16
C LYS A 293 8.36 23.48 -7.12
N PRO A 294 7.74 24.65 -7.38
CA PRO A 294 8.45 25.90 -7.14
C PRO A 294 9.00 25.78 -5.72
N ARG A 295 10.33 25.71 -5.63
CA ARG A 295 11.00 25.64 -4.33
C ARG A 295 10.50 26.86 -3.57
N SER A 296 10.24 26.72 -2.28
CA SER A 296 9.89 27.90 -1.51
C SER A 296 10.99 28.94 -1.72
N PRO A 297 10.67 30.24 -1.79
CA PRO A 297 11.68 31.27 -1.97
C PRO A 297 12.83 31.14 -0.95
N GLU A 298 12.55 30.65 0.26
CA GLU A 298 13.58 30.38 1.27
C GLU A 298 14.53 29.24 0.87
N ILE A 299 14.01 28.12 0.36
CA ILE A 299 14.85 26.99 -0.10
C ILE A 299 15.69 27.39 -1.30
N GLN A 300 15.11 28.17 -2.22
CA GLN A 300 15.85 28.66 -3.38
C GLN A 300 16.96 29.64 -2.95
N ALA A 301 16.67 30.57 -2.04
CA ALA A 301 17.66 31.49 -1.48
C ALA A 301 18.80 30.76 -0.73
N MET A 302 18.49 29.68 0.00
CA MET A 302 19.51 28.87 0.66
C MET A 302 20.43 28.18 -0.36
N ILE A 303 19.87 27.62 -1.44
CA ILE A 303 20.66 26.98 -2.51
C ILE A 303 21.54 28.00 -3.23
N ASP A 304 21.02 29.19 -3.51
CA ASP A 304 21.77 30.25 -4.20
C ASP A 304 22.90 30.78 -3.30
N SER A 305 22.64 30.99 -2.00
CA SER A 305 23.68 31.36 -1.03
C SER A 305 24.79 30.30 -0.91
N PHE A 306 24.43 29.02 -1.07
CA PHE A 306 25.39 27.92 -1.04
C PHE A 306 26.24 27.86 -2.31
N ARG A 307 25.66 28.20 -3.47
CA ARG A 307 26.40 28.29 -4.75
C ARG A 307 27.36 29.47 -4.78
N ASP A 308 26.93 30.62 -4.28
CA ASP A 308 27.73 31.84 -4.21
C ASP A 308 28.93 31.68 -3.26
N THR A 309 28.77 30.88 -2.21
CA THR A 309 29.87 30.54 -1.29
C THR A 309 30.86 29.52 -1.85
N GLN A 310 30.47 28.74 -2.88
CA GLN A 310 31.38 27.80 -3.56
C GLN A 310 32.14 28.42 -4.74
N ASN A 311 31.68 29.55 -5.30
CA ASN A 311 32.33 30.27 -6.39
C ASN A 311 32.58 31.76 -6.07
N PRO A 312 33.46 32.10 -5.11
CA PRO A 312 33.73 33.50 -4.73
C PRO A 312 34.54 34.29 -5.79
N GLY A 313 34.75 33.77 -7.00
CA GLY A 313 35.83 34.20 -7.90
C GLY A 313 35.46 34.92 -9.21
N GLU A 314 34.19 35.09 -9.58
CA GLU A 314 33.83 35.69 -10.89
C GLU A 314 33.20 37.10 -10.79
N GLY A 315 33.32 37.75 -9.64
CA GLY A 315 32.69 39.05 -9.37
C GLY A 315 33.53 40.30 -9.61
N ASP A 316 34.80 40.19 -10.03
CA ASP A 316 35.71 41.36 -10.06
C ASP A 316 36.56 41.44 -11.33
N GLN A 317 35.91 41.53 -12.50
CA GLN A 317 36.53 42.03 -13.74
C GLN A 317 35.52 42.80 -14.61
N ARG A 318 35.04 43.96 -14.14
CA ARG A 318 34.60 45.07 -14.99
C ARG A 318 34.85 46.40 -14.26
N MET A 319 36.09 46.88 -14.34
CA MET A 319 36.34 48.32 -14.53
C MET A 319 36.23 48.64 -16.02
#